data_AF-A0A7V8X8W7-F1
#
_entry.id   AF-A0A7V8X8W7-F1
#
_cell.length_a   1.000
_cell.length_b   1.000
_cell.length_c   1.000
_cell.angle_alpha   90.00
_cell.angle_beta   90.00
_cell.angle_gamma   90.00
#
_symmetry.space_group_name_H-M   'P 1'
#
loop_
_entity.id
_entity.type
_entity.pdbx_description
1 polymer ?
#
loop_
_entity_poly.entity_id
_entity_poly.type
_entity_poly.pdbx_seq_one_letter_code
_entity_poly.pdbx_strand_id
1 'polypeptide(L)'
;MDAPSEEWTKSGPRNLSRRDSGRDETGAARPAARYAPQYGGYCAYGVAGNYKVKIDPEAWRTEDGKLYLNYDLAVQRRWYSDIPGFIARATRNWPACATDPARTECAHGARQTSRRISASAWPLV
;
A
#
# COMPACT_ATOMS: atom_id res chain seq x y z
N MET A 1 5.89 24.00 -31.40
CA MET A 1 6.62 24.30 -30.14
C MET A 1 6.34 23.14 -29.23
N ASP A 2 7.11 22.09 -29.50
CA ASP A 2 6.81 20.71 -29.18
C ASP A 2 7.69 20.28 -28.01
N ALA A 3 7.07 19.74 -26.96
CA ALA A 3 7.76 19.00 -25.92
C ALA A 3 7.35 17.53 -26.05
N PRO A 4 8.30 16.59 -26.26
CA PRO A 4 8.00 15.18 -26.50
C PRO A 4 7.57 14.45 -25.21
N SER A 5 6.43 13.75 -25.27
CA SER A 5 5.82 12.97 -24.17
C SER A 5 6.36 11.53 -24.02
N GLU A 6 7.56 11.23 -24.49
CA GLU A 6 8.05 9.84 -24.52
C GLU A 6 9.51 9.73 -24.09
N GLU A 7 9.78 9.68 -22.78
CA GLU A 7 10.96 8.97 -22.31
C GLU A 7 10.68 8.23 -21.01
N TRP A 8 10.51 6.92 -21.16
CA TRP A 8 10.42 5.91 -20.14
C TRP A 8 11.71 5.83 -19.32
N THR A 9 11.98 6.79 -18.44
CA THR A 9 13.12 6.69 -17.53
C THR A 9 12.74 5.95 -16.25
N LYS A 10 13.07 4.65 -16.30
CA LYS A 10 13.59 3.81 -15.19
C LYS A 10 12.57 3.26 -14.18
N SER A 11 11.94 2.13 -14.53
CA SER A 11 12.42 0.77 -14.14
C SER A 11 11.27 -0.27 -14.11
N GLY A 12 11.21 -1.11 -15.15
CA GLY A 12 10.48 -2.39 -15.20
C GLY A 12 9.70 -2.60 -16.52
N PRO A 13 9.74 -3.77 -17.21
CA PRO A 13 10.74 -4.84 -17.23
C PRO A 13 11.64 -4.75 -18.48
N ARG A 14 12.96 -4.98 -18.33
CA ARG A 14 13.83 -5.25 -19.49
C ARG A 14 13.84 -6.75 -19.74
N ASN A 15 13.56 -7.17 -20.98
CA ASN A 15 13.80 -8.52 -21.48
C ASN A 15 15.26 -8.93 -21.20
N LEU A 16 15.50 -9.77 -20.18
CA LEU A 16 16.81 -10.34 -19.87
C LEU A 16 16.90 -11.75 -20.46
N SER A 17 17.15 -11.83 -21.77
CA SER A 17 17.71 -13.03 -22.36
C SER A 17 19.23 -12.94 -22.22
N ARG A 18 19.79 -13.61 -21.19
CA ARG A 18 21.15 -14.20 -21.12
C ARG A 18 21.69 -14.21 -19.68
N ARG A 19 21.65 -15.41 -19.12
CA ARG A 19 22.48 -16.01 -18.04
C ARG A 19 23.54 -15.09 -17.41
N ASP A 20 23.34 -14.76 -16.14
CA ASP A 20 24.41 -14.83 -15.15
C ASP A 20 23.83 -15.41 -13.85
N SER A 21 24.57 -16.34 -13.27
CA SER A 21 24.16 -17.24 -12.20
C SER A 21 24.42 -16.59 -10.85
N GLY A 22 23.60 -15.61 -10.48
CA GLY A 22 23.56 -15.04 -9.12
C GLY A 22 22.26 -15.45 -8.42
N ARG A 23 22.21 -16.67 -7.88
CA ARG A 23 21.08 -17.12 -7.04
C ARG A 23 21.36 -16.68 -5.60
N ASP A 24 20.88 -15.50 -5.24
CA ASP A 24 20.68 -15.14 -3.83
C ASP A 24 19.32 -15.67 -3.39
N GLU A 25 19.30 -16.51 -2.35
CA GLU A 25 18.17 -17.37 -1.96
C GLU A 25 17.07 -16.60 -1.20
N THR A 26 16.96 -15.30 -1.44
CA THR A 26 15.92 -14.41 -0.95
C THR A 26 15.46 -13.57 -2.13
N GLY A 27 14.40 -13.99 -2.82
CA GLY A 27 13.85 -13.34 -4.01
C GLY A 27 13.28 -11.93 -3.74
N ALA A 28 14.13 -10.99 -3.34
CA ALA A 28 13.81 -9.60 -3.15
C ALA A 28 14.64 -8.79 -4.14
N ALA A 29 14.09 -8.57 -5.33
CA ALA A 29 14.57 -7.50 -6.19
C ALA A 29 14.45 -6.19 -5.39
N ARG A 30 15.57 -5.65 -4.91
CA ARG A 30 15.62 -4.37 -4.20
C ARG A 30 16.18 -3.28 -5.12
N PRO A 31 15.35 -2.65 -5.97
CA PRO A 31 15.59 -1.25 -6.34
C PRO A 31 15.19 -0.29 -5.18
N ALA A 32 14.63 -0.81 -4.08
CA ALA A 32 14.14 -0.06 -2.91
C ALA A 32 15.20 0.74 -2.10
N ALA A 33 16.48 0.72 -2.49
CA ALA A 33 17.53 1.36 -1.71
C ALA A 33 17.49 2.91 -1.72
N ARG A 34 16.64 3.54 -2.53
CA ARG A 34 16.57 5.02 -2.67
C ARG A 34 15.32 5.67 -2.08
N TYR A 35 14.22 4.96 -1.90
CA TYR A 35 12.96 5.52 -1.40
C TYR A 35 12.27 4.58 -0.40
N ALA A 36 11.87 5.12 0.75
CA ALA A 36 11.02 4.39 1.70
C ALA A 36 9.59 4.31 1.16
N PRO A 37 8.93 3.13 1.18
CA PRO A 37 7.54 3.01 0.78
C PRO A 37 6.62 3.89 1.64
N GLN A 38 5.74 4.66 0.99
CA GLN A 38 4.84 5.61 1.66
C GLN A 38 3.90 4.94 2.68
N TYR A 39 3.48 3.69 2.42
CA TYR A 39 2.57 2.94 3.28
C TYR A 39 3.22 1.68 3.85
N GLY A 40 4.47 1.79 4.31
CA GLY A 40 5.13 0.74 5.10
C GLY A 40 5.30 -0.61 4.39
N GLY A 41 5.34 -0.62 3.06
CA GLY A 41 5.46 -1.84 2.25
C GLY A 41 4.13 -2.47 1.80
N TYR A 42 2.99 -1.82 2.06
CA TYR A 42 1.68 -2.30 1.65
C TYR A 42 1.16 -1.63 0.37
N CYS A 43 0.24 -2.31 -0.31
CA CYS A 43 -0.40 -1.83 -1.53
C CYS A 43 -1.16 -0.52 -1.28
N ALA A 44 -0.79 0.55 -1.98
CA ALA A 44 -1.44 1.86 -1.90
C ALA A 44 -2.93 1.82 -2.26
N TYR A 45 -3.29 1.01 -3.26
CA TYR A 45 -4.69 0.79 -3.63
C TYR A 45 -5.48 0.06 -2.52
N GLY A 46 -4.87 -0.94 -1.88
CA GLY A 46 -5.48 -1.62 -0.74
C GLY A 46 -5.70 -0.69 0.44
N VAL A 47 -4.69 0.12 0.79
CA VAL A 47 -4.78 1.11 1.87
C VAL A 47 -5.88 2.14 1.55
N ALA A 48 -6.03 2.57 0.29
CA ALA A 48 -7.16 3.41 -0.13
C ALA A 48 -8.53 2.72 0.05
N GLY A 49 -8.57 1.40 -0.01
CA GLY A 49 -9.70 0.53 0.28
C GLY A 49 -9.87 0.16 1.76
N ASN A 50 -9.02 0.69 2.67
CA ASN A 50 -9.04 0.41 4.10
C ASN A 50 -8.61 -1.03 4.48
N TYR A 51 -7.72 -1.63 3.70
CA TYR A 51 -7.08 -2.91 4.04
C TYR A 51 -5.60 -2.94 3.62
N LYS A 52 -4.83 -3.84 4.20
CA LYS A 52 -3.43 -4.10 3.88
C LYS A 52 -3.32 -5.40 3.13
N VAL A 53 -2.57 -5.37 2.04
CA VAL A 53 -2.20 -6.56 1.28
C VAL A 53 -0.75 -6.43 0.85
N LYS A 54 -0.10 -7.57 0.64
CA LYS A 54 1.26 -7.66 0.09
C LYS A 54 1.35 -6.95 -1.27
N ILE A 55 2.57 -6.80 -1.76
CA ILE A 55 2.88 -6.08 -2.99
C ILE A 55 3.63 -6.99 -3.95
N ASP A 56 3.62 -6.59 -5.21
CA ASP A 56 4.56 -7.05 -6.23
C ASP A 56 5.69 -6.02 -6.34
N PRO A 57 6.98 -6.40 -6.20
CA PRO A 57 8.12 -5.51 -6.38
C PRO A 57 8.23 -4.88 -7.77
N GLU A 58 7.54 -5.39 -8.79
CA GLU A 58 7.45 -4.80 -10.13
C GLU A 58 6.29 -3.79 -10.26
N ALA A 59 5.29 -3.86 -9.38
CA ALA A 59 4.11 -3.00 -9.40
C ALA A 59 4.30 -1.76 -8.51
N TRP A 60 5.25 -0.90 -8.85
CA TRP A 60 5.51 0.34 -8.12
C TRP A 60 5.53 1.57 -9.01
N ARG A 61 5.34 2.74 -8.40
CA ARG A 61 5.47 4.04 -9.05
C ARG A 61 5.92 5.08 -8.03
N THR A 62 6.71 6.05 -8.47
CA THR A 62 6.98 7.25 -7.69
C THR A 62 6.05 8.38 -8.08
N GLU A 63 5.52 9.11 -7.11
CA GLU A 63 4.76 10.35 -7.30
C GLU A 63 5.27 11.38 -6.29
N ASP A 64 5.60 12.59 -6.73
CA ASP A 64 6.10 13.67 -5.87
C ASP A 64 7.23 13.25 -4.90
N GLY A 65 8.18 12.45 -5.41
CA GLY A 65 9.33 11.96 -4.63
C GLY A 65 8.98 10.87 -3.59
N LYS A 66 7.76 10.32 -3.61
CA LYS A 66 7.32 9.25 -2.71
C LYS A 66 7.11 7.95 -3.48
N LEU A 67 7.50 6.83 -2.87
CA LEU A 67 7.34 5.50 -3.45
C LEU A 67 5.98 4.89 -3.07
N TYR A 68 5.22 4.51 -4.09
CA TYR A 68 3.95 3.81 -3.98
C TYR A 68 4.07 2.41 -4.57
N LEU A 69 3.55 1.42 -3.86
CA LEU A 69 3.57 0.01 -4.23
C LEU A 69 2.14 -0.48 -4.46
N ASN A 70 1.95 -1.47 -5.32
CA ASN A 70 0.66 -2.10 -5.60
C ASN A 70 0.76 -3.62 -5.49
N TYR A 71 -0.41 -4.26 -5.38
CA TYR A 71 -0.53 -5.71 -5.18
C TYR A 71 0.02 -6.50 -6.38
N ASP A 72 -0.31 -6.05 -7.58
CA ASP A 72 0.15 -6.58 -8.85
C ASP A 72 0.01 -5.49 -9.94
N LEU A 73 0.43 -5.80 -11.17
CA LEU A 73 0.34 -4.89 -12.31
C LEU A 73 -1.12 -4.58 -12.73
N ALA A 74 -2.09 -5.45 -12.45
CA ALA A 74 -3.49 -5.22 -12.78
C ALA A 74 -4.14 -4.20 -11.84
N VAL A 75 -3.89 -4.34 -10.54
CA VAL A 75 -4.26 -3.38 -9.50
C VAL A 75 -3.54 -2.06 -9.72
N GLN A 76 -2.28 -2.07 -10.14
CA GLN A 76 -1.55 -0.86 -10.51
C GLN A 76 -2.22 -0.11 -11.67
N ARG A 77 -2.61 -0.82 -12.75
CA ARG A 77 -3.37 -0.22 -13.86
C ARG A 77 -4.69 0.40 -13.37
N ARG A 78 -5.37 -0.23 -12.42
CA ARG A 78 -6.58 0.35 -11.81
C ARG A 78 -6.26 1.57 -10.96
N TRP A 79 -5.15 1.53 -10.22
CA TRP A 79 -4.69 2.66 -9.43
C TRP A 79 -4.33 3.87 -10.31
N TYR A 80 -3.84 3.65 -11.53
CA TYR A 80 -3.57 4.72 -12.50
C TYR A 80 -4.80 5.49 -12.98
N SER A 81 -6.01 4.99 -12.78
CA SER A 81 -7.21 5.73 -13.21
C SER A 81 -7.50 6.96 -12.34
N ASP A 82 -6.98 7.00 -11.11
CA ASP A 82 -7.16 8.14 -10.19
C ASP A 82 -6.06 8.13 -9.11
N ILE A 83 -4.81 8.29 -9.54
CA ILE A 83 -3.64 8.36 -8.64
C ILE A 83 -3.86 9.35 -7.49
N PRO A 84 -4.20 10.64 -7.72
CA PRO A 84 -4.35 11.60 -6.64
C PRO A 84 -5.49 11.22 -5.68
N GLY A 85 -6.63 10.74 -6.18
CA GLY A 85 -7.75 10.32 -5.34
C GLY A 85 -7.44 9.09 -4.49
N PHE A 86 -6.75 8.09 -5.04
CA PHE A 86 -6.30 6.93 -4.27
C PHE A 86 -5.23 7.30 -3.24
N ILE A 87 -4.29 8.20 -3.57
CA ILE A 87 -3.30 8.70 -2.59
C ILE A 87 -4.02 9.43 -1.44
N ALA A 88 -4.97 10.31 -1.74
CA ALA A 88 -5.71 11.04 -0.72
C ALA A 88 -6.49 10.09 0.21
N ARG A 89 -7.16 9.07 -0.35
CA ARG A 89 -7.87 8.05 0.43
C ARG A 89 -6.91 7.22 1.29
N ALA A 90 -5.83 6.72 0.70
CA ALA A 90 -4.86 5.92 1.42
C ALA A 90 -4.19 6.70 2.56
N THR A 91 -3.87 7.98 2.34
CA THR A 91 -3.33 8.87 3.37
C THR A 91 -4.30 9.01 4.56
N ARG A 92 -5.60 9.15 4.31
CA ARG A 92 -6.61 9.21 5.38
C ARG A 92 -6.74 7.90 6.16
N ASN A 93 -6.62 6.76 5.48
CA ASN A 93 -6.77 5.44 6.11
C ASN A 93 -5.49 4.97 6.80
N TRP A 94 -4.33 5.47 6.38
CA TRP A 94 -3.03 4.99 6.83
C TRP A 94 -2.84 4.96 8.35
N PRO A 95 -3.25 5.97 9.14
CA PRO A 95 -3.15 5.92 10.59
C PRO A 95 -3.81 4.67 11.21
N ALA A 96 -4.98 4.27 10.70
CA ALA A 96 -5.69 3.07 11.17
C ALA A 96 -5.05 1.76 10.67
N CYS A 97 -4.42 1.78 9.49
CA CYS A 97 -3.70 0.64 8.95
C CYS A 97 -2.37 0.37 9.68
N ALA A 98 -1.71 1.45 10.12
CA ALA A 98 -0.39 1.41 10.75
C ALA A 98 -0.44 0.94 12.22
N THR A 99 -1.56 1.12 12.92
CA THR A 99 -1.69 0.82 14.36
C THR A 99 -1.70 -0.67 14.72
N ASP A 100 -2.02 -1.58 13.79
CA ASP A 100 -1.99 -3.02 14.05
C ASP A 100 -1.36 -3.76 12.84
N PRO A 101 -0.06 -4.09 12.88
CA PRO A 101 0.63 -4.71 11.75
C PRO A 101 0.09 -6.11 11.39
N ALA A 102 -0.54 -6.81 12.33
CA ALA A 102 -1.00 -8.18 12.16
C ALA A 102 -2.39 -8.29 11.50
N ARG A 103 -3.20 -7.22 11.52
CA ARG A 103 -4.51 -7.21 10.86
C ARG A 103 -4.42 -6.90 9.36
N THR A 104 -5.15 -7.68 8.56
CA THR A 104 -5.36 -7.41 7.13
C THR A 104 -6.29 -6.23 6.91
N GLU A 105 -7.37 -6.12 7.67
CA GLU A 105 -8.31 -5.00 7.55
C GLU A 105 -7.82 -3.83 8.41
N CYS A 106 -7.75 -2.62 7.84
CA CYS A 106 -7.49 -1.42 8.63
C CYS A 106 -8.74 -1.15 9.48
N ALA A 107 -8.57 -0.75 10.74
CA ALA A 107 -9.65 -0.75 11.73
C ALA A 107 -10.99 -0.27 11.14
N HIS A 108 -11.96 -1.18 10.99
CA HIS A 108 -13.36 -0.79 10.84
C HIS A 108 -13.69 -0.20 12.18
N GLY A 109 -13.95 1.11 12.21
CA GLY A 109 -14.15 1.90 13.42
C GLY A 109 -14.77 1.02 14.49
N ALA A 110 -14.06 0.88 15.61
CA ALA A 110 -14.49 0.08 16.74
C ALA A 110 -16.00 0.27 16.86
N ARG A 111 -16.77 -0.77 16.56
CA ARG A 111 -18.17 -0.79 16.94
C ARG A 111 -18.10 -0.69 18.46
N GLN A 112 -18.18 0.53 18.97
CA GLN A 112 -18.60 0.85 20.33
C GLN A 112 -20.07 0.42 20.40
N THR A 113 -20.35 -0.87 20.23
CA THR A 113 -21.52 -1.44 20.87
C THR A 113 -21.16 -1.36 22.34
N SER A 114 -21.51 -0.20 22.92
CA SER A 114 -21.50 0.05 24.34
C SER A 114 -21.91 -1.25 25.03
N ARG A 115 -20.98 -1.89 25.74
CA ARG A 115 -21.38 -2.81 26.79
C ARG A 115 -22.21 -1.95 27.71
N ARG A 116 -23.54 -2.02 27.61
CA ARG A 116 -24.43 -1.55 28.65
C ARG A 116 -24.06 -2.38 29.86
N ILE A 117 -23.18 -1.86 30.71
CA ILE A 117 -23.05 -2.35 32.06
C ILE A 117 -24.34 -1.89 32.72
N SER A 118 -25.34 -2.77 32.70
CA SER A 118 -26.54 -2.61 33.50
C SER A 118 -26.07 -2.70 34.95
N ALA A 119 -25.80 -1.55 35.57
CA ALA A 119 -25.62 -1.47 37.01
C ALA A 119 -26.99 -1.76 37.62
N SER A 120 -27.18 -3.01 38.03
CA SER A 120 -28.23 -3.40 38.97
C SER A 120 -27.98 -2.64 40.26
N ALA A 121 -28.58 -1.46 40.40
CA ALA A 121 -28.70 -0.76 41.66
C ALA A 121 -29.77 -1.50 42.47
N TRP A 122 -29.31 -2.26 43.47
CA TRP A 122 -30.17 -2.85 44.49
C TRP A 122 -30.76 -1.71 45.34
N PRO A 123 -32.05 -1.74 45.71
CA PRO A 123 -32.59 -0.78 46.65
C PRO A 123 -32.05 -1.08 48.06
N LEU A 124 -31.58 -0.03 48.74
CA LEU A 124 -31.35 -0.05 50.17
C LEU A 124 -32.69 -0.15 50.90
N VAL A 125 -32.90 -1.23 51.64
CA VAL A 125 -33.80 -1.32 52.79
C VAL A 125 -33.14 -2.15 53.88
#